data_AF-D8SNC2-F1
#
_entry.id   AF-D8SNC2-F1
#
_cell.length_a   1.000
_cell.length_b   1.000
_cell.length_c   1.000
_cell.angle_alpha   90.00
_cell.angle_beta   90.00
_cell.angle_gamma   90.00
#
_symmetry.space_group_name_H-M   'P 1'
#
loop_
_entity.id
_entity.type
_entity.pdbx_description
1 polymer ?
#
loop_
_entity_poly.entity_id
_entity_poly.type
_entity_poly.pdbx_seq_one_letter_code
_entity_poly.pdbx_strand_id
1 'polypeptide(L)'
;KMVYTTDHVLLQLYLSTRNLDWFSCIVVDEAHERSLSIDLLLAVLKECMRAWSDLRLIIMPATVNAELFSDYFRIEHLSFLEGSTQLRSTTNCAGMPTSTTM
;
A
#
# COMPACT_ATOMS: atom_id res chain seq x y z
N LYS A 1 -10.35 16.91 1.95
CA LYS A 1 -11.15 16.45 3.11
C LYS A 1 -10.56 15.13 3.57
N MET A 2 -10.34 14.95 4.88
CA MET A 2 -9.81 13.69 5.43
C MET A 2 -10.93 12.94 6.13
N VAL A 3 -11.01 11.63 5.91
CA VAL A 3 -12.00 10.74 6.54
C VAL A 3 -11.22 9.64 7.25
N TYR A 4 -11.54 9.44 8.52
CA TYR A 4 -10.99 8.36 9.33
C TYR A 4 -12.04 7.27 9.47
N THR A 5 -11.62 6.03 9.28
CA THR A 5 -12.50 4.87 9.34
C THR A 5 -11.70 3.65 9.78
N THR A 6 -12.40 2.60 10.19
CA THR A 6 -11.76 1.32 10.47
C THR A 6 -11.60 0.53 9.17
N ASP A 7 -10.62 -0.37 9.16
CA ASP A 7 -10.39 -1.34 8.10
C ASP A 7 -11.67 -2.08 7.68
N HIS A 8 -12.48 -2.52 8.63
CA HIS A 8 -13.74 -3.23 8.38
C HIS A 8 -14.78 -2.35 7.69
N VAL A 9 -14.94 -1.10 8.11
CA VAL A 9 -15.91 -0.18 7.50
C VAL A 9 -15.46 0.18 6.09
N LEU A 10 -14.17 0.41 5.86
CA LEU A 10 -13.65 0.66 4.52
C LEU A 10 -13.84 -0.54 3.58
N LEU A 11 -13.57 -1.75 4.07
CA LEU A 11 -13.78 -2.98 3.31
C LEU A 11 -15.25 -3.17 2.97
N GLN A 12 -16.16 -2.96 3.91
CA GLN A 12 -17.60 -3.08 3.69
C GLN A 12 -18.13 -2.03 2.70
N LEU A 13 -17.61 -0.80 2.77
CA LEU A 13 -17.91 0.25 1.80
C LEU A 13 -17.48 -0.18 0.40
N TYR A 14 -16.26 -0.69 0.23
CA TYR A 14 -15.79 -1.20 -1.05
C TYR A 14 -16.66 -2.35 -1.56
N LEU A 15 -17.01 -3.33 -0.71
CA LEU A 15 -17.85 -4.45 -1.13
C LEU A 15 -19.24 -4.00 -1.60
N SER A 16 -19.77 -2.92 -1.02
CA SER A 16 -21.07 -2.35 -1.39
C SER A 16 -21.02 -1.51 -2.67
N THR A 17 -19.98 -0.67 -2.85
CA THR A 17 -19.93 0.29 -3.97
C THR A 17 -19.10 -0.20 -5.14
N ARG A 18 -18.18 -1.15 -4.91
CA ARG A 18 -17.13 -1.59 -5.85
C ARG A 18 -16.26 -0.44 -6.37
N ASN A 19 -16.33 0.72 -5.73
CA ASN A 19 -15.80 1.97 -6.25
C ASN A 19 -15.22 2.86 -5.12
N LEU A 20 -13.96 3.30 -5.28
CA LEU A 20 -13.24 4.21 -4.38
C LEU A 20 -12.83 5.53 -5.06
N ASP A 21 -13.44 5.91 -6.19
CA ASP A 21 -13.14 7.12 -6.99
C ASP A 21 -13.20 8.42 -6.19
N TRP A 22 -13.92 8.39 -5.07
CA TRP A 22 -14.06 9.50 -4.12
C TRP A 22 -12.81 9.69 -3.24
N PHE A 23 -11.87 8.74 -3.27
CA PHE A 23 -10.59 8.82 -2.59
C PHE A 23 -9.43 8.95 -3.59
N SER A 24 -8.62 10.00 -3.43
CA SER A 24 -7.36 10.14 -4.17
C SER A 24 -6.19 9.47 -3.46
N CYS A 25 -6.27 9.30 -2.15
CA CYS A 25 -5.21 8.73 -1.32
C CYS A 25 -5.82 7.95 -0.16
N ILE A 26 -5.33 6.74 0.06
CA ILE A 26 -5.69 5.89 1.19
C ILE A 26 -4.43 5.66 2.03
N VAL A 27 -4.55 5.86 3.34
CA VAL A 27 -3.48 5.63 4.31
C VAL A 27 -3.91 4.49 5.21
N VAL A 28 -3.10 3.42 5.24
CA VAL A 28 -3.31 2.27 6.13
C VAL A 28 -2.31 2.39 7.26
N ASP A 29 -2.81 2.76 8.43
CA ASP A 29 -2.06 2.79 9.69
C ASP A 29 -2.08 1.41 10.36
N GLU A 30 -1.06 1.10 11.15
CA GLU A 30 -0.91 -0.14 11.91
C GLU A 30 -1.09 -1.43 11.08
N ALA A 31 -0.64 -1.41 9.82
CA ALA A 31 -0.66 -2.58 8.94
C ALA A 31 0.14 -3.79 9.48
N HIS A 32 0.88 -3.60 10.57
CA HIS A 32 1.67 -4.63 11.23
C HIS A 32 0.88 -5.54 12.16
N GLU A 33 -0.35 -5.18 12.54
CA GLU A 33 -1.17 -6.02 13.42
C GLU A 33 -1.60 -7.36 12.77
N ARG A 34 -1.26 -7.59 11.49
CA ARG A 34 -1.55 -8.82 10.72
C ARG A 34 -2.96 -9.36 10.93
N SER A 35 -3.93 -8.45 10.97
CA SER A 35 -5.34 -8.79 10.99
C SER A 35 -5.79 -9.26 9.61
N LEU A 36 -6.62 -10.31 9.56
CA LEU A 36 -7.22 -10.82 8.32
C LEU A 36 -7.93 -9.71 7.53
N SER A 37 -8.56 -8.78 8.23
CA SER A 37 -9.29 -7.66 7.63
C SER A 37 -8.35 -6.67 6.93
N ILE A 38 -7.16 -6.43 7.49
CA ILE A 38 -6.12 -5.62 6.85
C ILE A 38 -5.57 -6.33 5.62
N ASP A 39 -5.30 -7.64 5.69
CA ASP A 39 -4.80 -8.41 4.55
C ASP A 39 -5.80 -8.42 3.38
N LEU A 40 -7.09 -8.62 3.67
CA LEU A 40 -8.17 -8.56 2.68
C LEU A 40 -8.30 -7.16 2.08
N LEU A 41 -8.23 -6.11 2.92
CA LEU A 41 -8.26 -4.73 2.47
C LEU A 41 -7.09 -4.41 1.54
N LEU A 42 -5.87 -4.82 1.89
CA LEU A 42 -4.69 -4.63 1.06
C LEU A 42 -4.78 -5.37 -0.28
N ALA A 43 -5.34 -6.58 -0.31
CA ALA A 43 -5.60 -7.32 -1.55
C ALA A 43 -6.59 -6.60 -2.45
N VAL A 44 -7.69 -6.11 -1.89
CA VAL A 44 -8.69 -5.29 -2.60
C VAL A 44 -8.06 -4.01 -3.15
N LEU A 45 -7.31 -3.27 -2.32
CA LEU A 45 -6.70 -2.01 -2.73
C LEU A 45 -5.68 -2.22 -3.85
N LYS A 46 -4.96 -3.34 -3.83
CA LYS A 46 -4.07 -3.73 -4.93
C LYS A 46 -4.82 -3.88 -6.26
N GLU A 47 -6.02 -4.46 -6.26
CA GLU A 47 -6.85 -4.55 -7.45
C GLU A 47 -7.37 -3.16 -7.88
N CYS A 48 -7.79 -2.34 -6.92
CA CYS A 48 -8.23 -0.97 -7.20
C CYS A 48 -7.13 -0.12 -7.84
N MET A 49 -5.89 -0.20 -7.34
CA MET A 49 -4.74 0.53 -7.92
C MET A 49 -4.41 0.08 -9.35
N ARG A 50 -4.73 -1.17 -9.72
CA ARG A 50 -4.58 -1.64 -11.11
C ARG A 50 -5.68 -1.13 -12.02
N ALA A 51 -6.87 -0.89 -11.48
CA ALA A 51 -8.02 -0.35 -12.21
C ALA A 51 -8.00 1.19 -12.31
N TRP A 52 -7.49 1.87 -11.28
CA TRP A 52 -7.41 3.33 -11.20
C TRP A 52 -5.98 3.79 -10.95
N SER A 53 -5.35 4.36 -11.98
CA SER A 53 -3.98 4.86 -11.95
C SER A 53 -3.77 6.02 -10.98
N ASP A 54 -4.84 6.74 -10.62
CA ASP A 54 -4.74 7.96 -9.80
C ASP A 54 -4.82 7.69 -8.28
N LEU A 55 -5.13 6.45 -7.88
CA LEU A 55 -5.25 6.08 -6.46
C LEU A 55 -3.86 5.89 -5.83
N ARG A 56 -3.54 6.67 -4.81
CA ARG A 56 -2.30 6.52 -4.02
C ARG A 56 -2.55 5.71 -2.75
N LEU A 57 -1.67 4.76 -2.47
CA LEU A 57 -1.67 3.97 -1.24
C LEU A 57 -0.42 4.29 -0.41
N ILE A 58 -0.64 4.68 0.84
CA ILE A 58 0.41 4.87 1.84
C ILE A 58 0.21 3.82 2.93
N ILE A 59 1.24 3.04 3.20
CA ILE A 59 1.22 2.04 4.28
C ILE A 59 2.18 2.52 5.35
N MET A 60 1.72 2.58 6.61
CA MET A 60 2.54 2.89 7.77
C MET A 60 2.67 1.63 8.65
N PRO A 61 3.65 0.75 8.39
CA PRO A 61 3.76 -0.53 9.06
C PRO A 61 4.48 -0.49 10.42
N ALA A 62 5.00 0.64 10.90
CA ALA A 62 5.76 0.77 12.16
C ALA A 62 6.95 -0.20 12.40
N THR A 63 7.20 -1.21 11.56
CA THR A 63 8.11 -2.34 11.78
C THR A 63 8.71 -2.89 10.47
N VAL A 64 9.75 -3.74 10.62
CA VAL A 64 10.70 -4.34 9.63
C VAL A 64 10.08 -4.99 8.37
N ASN A 65 8.76 -5.08 8.24
CA ASN A 65 8.12 -5.83 7.16
C ASN A 65 7.93 -5.05 5.84
N ALA A 66 8.56 -3.88 5.69
CA ALA A 66 8.44 -3.02 4.51
C ALA A 66 8.85 -3.73 3.21
N GLU A 67 9.87 -4.61 3.24
CA GLU A 67 10.32 -5.39 2.08
C GLU A 67 9.24 -6.35 1.58
N LEU A 68 8.55 -7.04 2.49
CA LEU A 68 7.44 -7.95 2.16
C LEU A 68 6.28 -7.20 1.52
N PHE A 69 5.93 -6.02 2.03
CA PHE A 69 4.89 -5.19 1.43
C PHE A 69 5.34 -4.63 0.08
N SER A 70 6.60 -4.23 -0.07
CA SER A 70 7.16 -3.75 -1.33
C SER A 70 7.09 -4.84 -2.42
N ASP A 71 7.46 -6.07 -2.08
CA ASP A 71 7.39 -7.22 -2.98
C ASP A 71 5.95 -7.59 -3.33
N TYR A 72 5.03 -7.50 -2.35
CA TYR A 72 3.62 -7.77 -2.59
C TYR A 72 2.99 -6.73 -3.51
N PHE A 73 3.29 -5.45 -3.30
CA PHE A 73 2.66 -4.33 -3.98
C PHE A 73 3.41 -3.82 -5.21
N ARG A 74 4.46 -4.52 -5.70
CA ARG A 74 5.34 -4.31 -6.87
C ARG A 74 4.76 -3.52 -8.08
N ILE A 75 4.26 -2.32 -7.83
CA ILE A 75 3.40 -1.44 -8.62
C ILE A 75 3.92 -0.02 -8.33
N GLU A 76 3.99 0.82 -9.35
CA GLU A 76 4.78 2.07 -9.37
C GLU A 76 4.35 3.18 -8.38
N HIS A 77 3.26 3.00 -7.62
CA HIS A 77 2.63 4.07 -6.82
C HIS A 77 2.47 3.74 -5.33
N LEU A 78 3.37 2.94 -4.78
CA LEU A 78 3.43 2.69 -3.33
C LEU A 78 4.47 3.59 -2.65
N SER A 79 4.06 4.23 -1.55
CA SER A 79 4.95 5.01 -0.69
C SER A 79 4.94 4.47 0.74
N PHE A 80 6.13 4.20 1.29
CA PHE A 80 6.29 3.81 2.69
C PHE A 80 6.69 4.99 3.56
N LEU A 81 6.15 5.02 4.78
CA LEU A 81 6.57 5.92 5.85
C LEU A 81 7.17 5.06 6.98
N GLU A 82 8.51 5.06 7.08
CA GLU A 82 9.21 4.55 8.26
C GLU A 82 9.68 5.72 9.13
N GLY A 83 9.63 5.52 10.45
CA GLY A 83 9.94 6.55 11.44
C GLY A 83 11.31 7.19 11.22
N SER A 84 11.32 8.53 11.26
CA SER A 84 12.46 9.43 10.98
C SER A 84 12.83 9.56 9.50
N THR A 85 11.90 10.15 8.73
CA THR A 85 12.19 10.90 7.50
C THR A 85 12.86 10.09 6.39
N GLN A 86 12.07 9.40 5.54
CA GLN A 86 12.17 9.45 4.07
C GLN A 86 10.97 8.74 3.43
N LEU A 87 10.25 9.46 2.55
CA LEU A 87 9.29 8.86 1.63
C LEU A 87 10.06 8.09 0.55
N ARG A 88 10.03 6.76 0.60
CA ARG A 88 10.55 5.92 -0.48
C ARG A 88 9.42 5.64 -1.47
N SER A 89 9.49 6.24 -2.66
CA SER A 89 8.68 5.79 -3.79
C SER A 89 9.33 4.55 -4.40
N THR A 90 8.53 3.57 -4.78
CA THR A 90 8.99 2.30 -5.39
C THR A 90 9.45 2.46 -6.85
N THR A 91 9.81 3.66 -7.30
CA THR A 91 10.03 3.97 -8.72
C THR A 91 11.37 3.48 -9.29
N ASN A 92 12.17 2.67 -8.59
CA ASN A 92 13.38 2.08 -9.18
C ASN A 92 13.82 0.80 -8.46
N CYS A 93 13.44 -0.34 -9.02
CA CYS A 93 14.20 -1.59 -8.91
C CYS A 93 14.79 -1.96 -10.29
N ALA A 94 15.40 -0.99 -10.98
CA ALA A 94 16.36 -1.24 -12.05
C ALA A 94 17.76 -1.31 -11.42
N GLY A 95 18.13 -2.50 -10.96
CA GLY A 95 19.38 -2.74 -10.27
C GLY A 95 19.60 -4.22 -10.00
N MET A 96 19.64 -5.03 -11.06
CA MET A 96 20.32 -6.32 -10.97
C MET A 96 21.77 -6.04 -10.52
N PRO A 97 22.28 -6.66 -9.45
CA PRO A 97 23.71 -6.84 -9.35
C PRO A 97 24.08 -7.84 -10.44
N THR A 98 24.65 -7.32 -11.54
CA THR A 98 25.51 -8.15 -12.37
C THR A 98 26.64 -8.61 -11.47
N SER A 99 26.68 -9.93 -11.22
CA SER A 99 27.75 -10.57 -10.47
C SER A 99 29.10 -10.15 -11.07
N THR A 100 29.90 -9.54 -10.20
CA THR A 100 31.30 -9.16 -10.37
C THR A 100 32.16 -10.25 -11.03
N THR A 101 32.95 -9.79 -12.00
CA THR A 101 34.26 -10.27 -12.50
C THR A 101 34.99 -11.37 -11.70
N MET A 102 35.28 -12.51 -12.34
CA MET A 102 36.61 -12.90 -12.88
C MET A 102 36.46 -14.07 -13.86
#